data_AF-A0A3A9WF16-F1
#
_entry.id   AF-A0A3A9WF16-F1
#
_cell.length_a   1.000
_cell.length_b   1.000
_cell.length_c   1.000
_cell.angle_alpha   90.00
_cell.angle_beta   90.00
_cell.angle_gamma   90.00
#
_symmetry.space_group_name_H-M   'P 1'
#
loop_
_entity.id
_entity.type
_entity.pdbx_description
1 polymer ?
#
loop_
_entity_poly.entity_id
_entity_poly.type
_entity_poly.pdbx_seq_one_letter_code
_entity_poly.pdbx_strand_id
1 'polypeptide(L)'
;MRENHPEAAEIAALDVDLLPPAEAAALREHLAGCVSCAAIQADLAALSDELARVPDPGPLPDDIAARIDAALAAEAAAITVSRETATDLPKNAPP
;
A
#
# COMPACT_ATOMS: atom_id res chain seq x y z
N MET A 1 -12.51 -26.57 -19.76
CA MET A 1 -11.49 -25.51 -19.86
C MET A 1 -11.03 -25.24 -18.45
N ARG A 2 -9.72 -25.28 -18.18
CA ARG A 2 -9.20 -24.77 -16.91
C ARG A 2 -9.17 -23.25 -17.07
N GLU A 3 -10.20 -22.58 -16.59
CA GLU A 3 -10.09 -21.15 -16.30
C GLU A 3 -8.98 -21.03 -15.25
N ASN A 4 -7.84 -20.45 -15.61
CA ASN A 4 -6.73 -20.32 -14.69
C ASN A 4 -7.06 -19.21 -13.70
N HIS A 5 -7.77 -19.57 -12.63
CA HIS A 5 -8.09 -18.65 -11.55
C HIS A 5 -6.82 -18.26 -10.78
N PRO A 6 -6.70 -16.99 -10.38
CA PRO A 6 -5.63 -16.54 -9.49
C PRO A 6 -5.73 -17.27 -8.15
N GLU A 7 -4.60 -17.40 -7.47
CA GLU A 7 -4.56 -17.94 -6.12
C GLU A 7 -5.20 -16.98 -5.13
N ALA A 8 -5.78 -17.51 -4.05
CA ALA A 8 -6.39 -16.68 -3.00
C ALA A 8 -5.38 -15.69 -2.39
N ALA A 9 -4.09 -16.05 -2.35
CA ALA A 9 -3.03 -15.15 -1.88
C ALA A 9 -2.84 -13.94 -2.80
N GLU A 10 -2.98 -14.10 -4.13
CA GLU A 10 -2.90 -12.99 -5.08
C GLU A 10 -4.13 -12.07 -4.96
N ILE A 11 -5.31 -12.65 -4.76
CA ILE A 11 -6.54 -11.90 -4.47
C ILE A 11 -6.38 -11.10 -3.17
N ALA A 12 -5.87 -11.71 -2.10
CA ALA A 12 -5.63 -11.01 -0.84
C ALA A 12 -4.59 -9.87 -0.99
N ALA A 13 -3.52 -10.12 -1.76
CA ALA A 13 -2.48 -9.12 -2.01
C ALA A 13 -3.00 -7.87 -2.72
N LEU A 14 -4.07 -7.98 -3.52
CA LEU A 14 -4.73 -6.84 -4.14
C LEU A 14 -5.36 -5.90 -3.11
N ASP A 15 -6.05 -6.44 -2.11
CA ASP A 15 -6.81 -5.65 -1.13
C ASP A 15 -5.87 -4.89 -0.17
N VAL A 16 -4.63 -5.35 -0.02
CA VAL A 16 -3.58 -4.69 0.77
C VAL A 16 -2.53 -3.96 -0.07
N ASP A 17 -2.83 -3.71 -1.34
CA ASP A 17 -1.99 -2.94 -2.29
C ASP A 17 -0.54 -3.45 -2.41
N LEU A 18 -0.35 -4.77 -2.39
CA LEU A 18 0.95 -5.43 -2.49
C LEU A 18 1.33 -5.84 -3.92
N LEU A 19 0.45 -5.61 -4.89
CA LEU A 19 0.68 -5.99 -6.28
C LEU A 19 1.24 -4.82 -7.10
N PRO A 20 2.14 -5.08 -8.07
CA PRO A 20 2.51 -4.09 -9.08
C PRO A 20 1.26 -3.52 -9.78
N PRO A 21 1.24 -2.24 -10.17
CA PRO A 21 0.04 -1.58 -10.71
C PRO A 21 -0.59 -2.31 -11.92
N ALA A 22 0.26 -2.87 -12.79
CA ALA A 22 -0.20 -3.61 -13.97
C ALA A 22 -0.91 -4.94 -13.60
N GLU A 23 -0.35 -5.68 -12.64
CA GLU A 23 -0.93 -6.94 -12.15
C GLU A 23 -2.22 -6.68 -11.38
N ALA A 24 -2.24 -5.63 -10.56
CA ALA A 24 -3.44 -5.21 -9.84
C ALA A 24 -4.59 -4.82 -10.79
N ALA A 25 -4.28 -4.16 -11.91
CA ALA A 25 -5.28 -3.81 -12.92
C ALA A 25 -5.86 -5.06 -13.62
N ALA A 26 -5.00 -5.99 -14.03
CA ALA A 26 -5.43 -7.25 -14.67
C ALA A 26 -6.27 -8.10 -13.72
N LEU A 27 -5.90 -8.17 -12.43
CA LEU A 27 -6.65 -8.92 -11.43
C LEU A 27 -8.01 -8.29 -11.14
N ARG A 28 -8.11 -6.94 -11.06
CA ARG A 28 -9.41 -6.26 -10.95
C ARG A 28 -10.33 -6.54 -12.14
N GLU A 29 -9.79 -6.56 -13.35
CA GLU A 29 -10.54 -6.92 -14.55
C GLU A 29 -11.05 -8.37 -14.48
N HIS A 30 -10.20 -9.30 -14.02
CA HIS A 30 -10.62 -10.70 -13.81
C HIS A 30 -11.74 -10.82 -12.78
N LEU A 31 -11.63 -10.14 -11.64
CA LEU A 31 -12.63 -10.16 -10.58
C LEU A 31 -13.98 -9.61 -11.05
N ALA A 32 -13.98 -8.61 -11.93
CA ALA A 32 -15.21 -8.09 -12.54
C ALA A 32 -15.90 -9.11 -13.46
N GLY A 33 -15.15 -10.03 -14.07
CA GLY A 33 -15.65 -11.05 -14.99
C GLY A 33 -15.88 -12.44 -14.37
N CYS A 34 -15.35 -12.71 -13.18
CA CYS A 34 -15.33 -14.04 -12.59
C CYS A 34 -16.04 -14.11 -11.23
N VAL A 35 -17.26 -14.66 -11.22
CA VAL A 35 -18.08 -14.81 -10.00
C VAL A 35 -17.37 -15.63 -8.92
N SER A 36 -16.62 -16.67 -9.31
CA SER A 36 -15.90 -17.52 -8.34
C SER A 36 -14.81 -16.75 -7.60
N CYS A 37 -14.01 -15.95 -8.33
CA CYS A 37 -12.95 -15.17 -7.72
C CYS A 37 -13.51 -13.96 -6.94
N ALA A 38 -14.60 -13.37 -7.41
CA ALA A 38 -15.32 -12.32 -6.66
C ALA A 38 -15.87 -12.85 -5.33
N ALA A 39 -16.38 -14.09 -5.30
CA ALA A 39 -16.82 -14.72 -4.06
C ALA A 39 -15.65 -14.93 -3.08
N ILE A 40 -14.49 -15.39 -3.57
CA ILE A 40 -13.28 -15.53 -2.74
C ILE A 40 -12.84 -14.17 -2.18
N GLN A 41 -12.86 -13.11 -2.99
CA GLN A 41 -12.55 -11.75 -2.51
C GLN A 41 -13.53 -11.32 -1.41
N ALA A 42 -14.83 -11.57 -1.58
CA ALA A 42 -15.83 -11.25 -0.56
C ALA A 42 -15.59 -11.99 0.76
N ASP A 43 -15.24 -13.28 0.70
CA ASP A 43 -14.92 -14.08 1.89
C ASP A 43 -13.65 -13.55 2.60
N LEU A 44 -12.62 -13.18 1.85
CA LEU A 44 -11.39 -12.57 2.40
C LEU A 44 -11.66 -11.21 3.04
N ALA A 45 -12.51 -10.39 2.43
CA ALA A 45 -12.91 -9.10 2.98
C ALA A 45 -13.71 -9.26 4.29
N ALA A 46 -14.63 -10.24 4.35
CA ALA A 46 -15.37 -10.56 5.56
C ALA A 46 -14.45 -11.02 6.70
N LEU A 47 -13.48 -11.90 6.40
CA LEU A 47 -12.48 -12.33 7.38
C LEU A 47 -11.63 -11.16 7.88
N SER A 48 -11.23 -10.24 7.00
CA SER A 48 -10.44 -9.07 7.37
C SER A 48 -11.21 -8.13 8.31
N ASP A 49 -12.52 -7.94 8.07
CA ASP A 49 -13.42 -7.19 8.94
C ASP A 49 -13.59 -7.86 10.33
N GLU A 50 -13.68 -9.19 10.38
CA GLU A 50 -13.68 -9.93 11.65
C GLU A 50 -12.37 -9.73 12.43
N LEU A 51 -11.23 -9.82 11.75
CA LEU A 51 -9.92 -9.60 12.36
C LEU A 51 -9.72 -8.16 12.84
N ALA A 52 -10.28 -7.17 12.14
CA ALA A 52 -10.22 -5.76 12.55
C ALA A 52 -10.99 -5.47 13.86
N ARG A 53 -11.92 -6.35 14.26
CA ARG A 53 -12.65 -6.23 15.54
C ARG A 53 -11.91 -6.83 16.73
N VAL A 54 -10.76 -7.46 16.51
CA VAL A 54 -9.92 -7.97 17.60
C VAL A 54 -9.51 -6.78 18.49
N PRO A 55 -9.63 -6.90 19.83
CA PRO A 55 -9.30 -5.81 20.74
C PRO A 55 -7.89 -5.26 20.52
N ASP A 56 -7.76 -3.95 20.67
CA ASP A 56 -6.48 -3.24 20.61
C ASP A 56 -5.47 -3.89 21.57
N PRO A 57 -4.30 -4.36 21.09
CA PRO A 57 -3.27 -4.96 21.93
C PRO A 57 -2.69 -3.99 22.97
N GLY A 58 -3.02 -2.70 22.90
CA GLY A 58 -2.56 -1.65 23.79
C GLY A 58 -1.50 -0.77 23.14
N PRO A 59 -0.99 0.23 23.87
CA PRO A 59 -0.06 1.19 23.31
C PRO A 59 1.26 0.51 22.90
N LEU A 60 1.89 1.07 21.88
CA LEU A 60 3.25 0.72 21.50
C LEU A 60 4.20 0.97 22.69
N PRO A 61 5.12 0.07 23.02
CA PRO A 61 6.09 0.28 24.09
C PRO A 61 6.90 1.57 23.90
N ASP A 62 7.13 2.30 24.99
CA ASP A 62 7.76 3.63 24.97
C ASP A 62 9.14 3.63 24.32
N ASP A 63 9.93 2.56 24.51
CA ASP A 63 11.26 2.42 23.91
C ASP A 63 11.19 2.29 22.39
N ILE A 64 10.17 1.61 21.87
CA ILE A 64 9.93 1.47 20.43
C ILE A 64 9.40 2.79 19.86
N ALA A 65 8.44 3.42 20.54
CA ALA A 65 7.91 4.73 20.13
C ALA A 65 9.02 5.79 20.03
N ALA A 66 9.85 5.91 21.07
CA ALA A 66 10.96 6.87 21.10
C ALA A 66 11.98 6.63 19.98
N ARG A 67 12.24 5.37 19.62
CA ARG A 67 13.15 5.02 18.51
C ARG A 67 12.57 5.39 17.15
N ILE A 68 11.26 5.20 16.96
CA ILE A 68 10.56 5.61 15.73
C ILE A 68 10.60 7.13 15.60
N ASP A 69 10.25 7.85 16.67
CA ASP A 69 10.25 9.32 16.68
C ASP A 69 11.65 9.89 16.38
N ALA A 70 12.69 9.33 16.99
CA ALA A 70 14.07 9.75 16.73
C ALA A 70 14.49 9.51 15.27
N ALA A 71 14.10 8.36 14.69
CA ALA A 71 14.39 8.06 13.29
C ALA A 71 13.67 9.03 12.35
N LEU A 72 12.38 9.28 12.58
CA LEU A 72 11.59 10.23 11.78
C LEU A 72 12.14 11.66 11.88
N ALA A 73 12.60 12.09 13.06
CA ALA A 73 13.23 13.39 13.23
C ALA A 73 14.55 13.53 12.45
N ALA A 74 15.35 12.46 12.42
CA ALA A 74 16.59 12.43 11.64
C ALA A 74 16.33 12.51 10.13
N GLU A 75 15.35 11.77 9.61
CA GLU A 75 14.95 11.82 8.19
C GLU A 75 14.39 13.21 7.82
N ALA A 76 13.55 13.79 8.67
CA ALA A 76 13.05 15.15 8.46
C ALA A 76 14.20 16.17 8.39
N ALA A 77 15.19 16.06 9.27
CA ALA A 77 16.38 16.91 9.22
C ALA A 77 17.17 16.70 7.91
N ALA A 78 17.36 15.45 7.46
CA ALA A 78 18.06 15.16 6.21
C ALA A 78 17.37 15.76 4.97
N ILE A 79 16.03 15.67 4.88
CA ILE A 79 15.25 16.29 3.80
C ILE A 79 15.45 17.81 3.79
N THR A 80 15.51 18.45 4.96
CA THR A 80 15.68 19.91 5.05
C THR A 80 17.06 20.42 4.64
N VAL A 81 18.09 19.58 4.76
CA VAL A 81 19.48 19.87 4.37
C VAL A 81 19.70 19.70 2.86
N SER A 82 18.89 18.87 2.18
CA SER A 82 19.00 18.61 0.74
C SER A 82 18.42 19.71 -0.18
N ARG A 83 18.58 21.00 0.17
CA ARG A 83 18.10 22.15 -0.62
C ARG A 83 19.12 22.77 -1.58
N GLU A 84 20.25 22.11 -1.83
CA GLU A 84 21.32 22.66 -2.68
C GLU A 84 21.21 22.31 -4.19
N THR A 85 20.24 21.48 -4.61
CA THR A 85 20.09 21.09 -6.03
C THR A 85 18.99 21.82 -6.80
N ALA A 86 18.34 22.84 -6.21
CA ALA A 86 17.28 23.62 -6.85
C ALA A 86 17.77 25.00 -7.33
N THR A 87 18.76 25.04 -8.22
CA THR A 87 19.02 26.22 -9.05
C THR A 87 19.62 25.77 -10.39
N ASP A 88 18.76 25.64 -11.40
CA ASP A 88 18.93 26.32 -12.69
C ASP A 88 17.73 26.00 -13.60
N LEU A 89 16.74 26.90 -13.61
CA LEU A 89 15.75 26.98 -14.69
C LEU A 89 16.00 28.30 -15.43
N PRO A 90 16.30 28.26 -16.74
CA PRO A 90 16.78 29.43 -17.46
C PRO A 90 15.67 30.46 -17.64
N LYS A 91 16.00 31.71 -17.29
CA LYS A 91 15.17 32.89 -17.49
C LYS A 91 15.15 33.24 -18.98
N ASN A 92 14.13 32.79 -19.72
CA ASN A 92 13.84 33.33 -21.04
C ASN A 92 12.34 33.54 -21.21
N ALA A 93 11.96 34.81 -21.24
CA ALA A 93 10.71 35.30 -21.80
C ALA A 93 11.06 36.32 -22.90
N PRO A 94 10.47 36.19 -24.09
CA PRO A 94 10.16 37.36 -24.91
C PRO A 94 8.65 37.48 -25.16
N PRO A 95 8.16 38.67 -25.55
CA PRO A 95 6.75 38.89 -25.90
C PRO A 95 6.33 38.14 -27.17
#